data_AF-A0A418N5F9-F1
#
_entry.id   AF-A0A418N5F9-F1
#
_cell.length_a   1.000
_cell.length_b   1.000
_cell.length_c   1.000
_cell.angle_alpha   90.00
_cell.angle_beta   90.00
_cell.angle_gamma   90.00
#
_symmetry.space_group_name_H-M   'P 1'
#
loop_
_entity.id
_entity.type
_entity.pdbx_description
1 polymer ?
#
loop_
_entity_poly.entity_id
_entity_poly.type
_entity_poly.pdbx_seq_one_letter_code
_entity_poly.pdbx_strand_id
1 'polypeptide(L)'
;MTEIYSEVLDSFLDRWDLETVKRMSIGEYVGIGNKDTFCQWVETRTRSLGSIKGMTSIKFGIYERQNPNKKPKNYADDDTYSWLRSYGSSHKEAFKNIKGDILRIVQLSEKGQFGDLDDILLPDLFKWKVAFLYSNERLIPIFKRDVLFKIADHYGLQTDKSTTISQIQEMMIAHKPAHLDVYRYMRVLFEKFGRKKDLDEPAKERNSTKGRRKRKGASKRNVQAQVRTVTRSYVAEQKHNKIQERLKGLLIAEFGEDNVLLEENYVDVKLIQPTYLGFYEVKSASYASECIKEALGQVVLYSHHDDDHRQKKLYVVGQFPPNEQDKEFITYVKSLLDIEFDYLNVDIE
;
A
#
# COMPACT_ATOMS: atom_id res chain seq x y z
N MET A 1 -3.47 9.65 -14.53
CA MET A 1 -3.23 8.18 -14.46
C MET A 1 -3.02 7.72 -13.04
N THR A 2 -2.15 8.37 -12.24
CA THR A 2 -2.02 8.08 -10.80
C THR A 2 -3.32 8.41 -10.04
N GLU A 3 -3.96 9.55 -10.33
CA GLU A 3 -5.26 9.97 -9.75
C GLU A 3 -6.36 8.90 -9.89
N ILE A 4 -6.49 8.25 -11.05
CA ILE A 4 -7.48 7.19 -11.29
C ILE A 4 -7.27 5.97 -10.38
N TYR A 5 -6.03 5.69 -9.98
CA TYR A 5 -5.73 4.55 -9.10
C TYR A 5 -6.07 4.88 -7.65
N SER A 6 -5.70 6.07 -7.19
CA SER A 6 -6.05 6.57 -5.86
C SER A 6 -7.56 6.63 -5.67
N GLU A 7 -8.32 7.17 -6.64
CA GLU A 7 -9.79 7.20 -6.60
C GLU A 7 -10.43 5.81 -6.44
N VAL A 8 -9.88 4.79 -7.12
CA VAL A 8 -10.39 3.41 -7.01
C VAL A 8 -10.07 2.81 -5.65
N LEU A 9 -8.90 3.11 -5.09
CA LEU A 9 -8.51 2.64 -3.77
C LEU A 9 -9.33 3.33 -2.67
N ASP A 10 -9.47 4.65 -2.74
CA ASP A 10 -10.27 5.45 -1.82
C ASP A 10 -11.73 4.98 -1.85
N SER A 11 -12.33 4.81 -3.03
CA SER A 11 -13.70 4.27 -3.15
C SER A 11 -13.86 2.88 -2.52
N PHE A 12 -12.82 2.04 -2.60
CA PHE A 12 -12.84 0.72 -1.98
C PHE A 12 -12.79 0.84 -0.45
N LEU A 13 -11.89 1.66 0.08
CA LEU A 13 -11.70 1.85 1.52
C LEU A 13 -12.86 2.60 2.17
N ASP A 14 -13.54 3.49 1.44
CA ASP A 14 -14.77 4.15 1.89
C ASP A 14 -15.93 3.14 2.01
N ARG A 15 -16.02 2.17 1.10
CA ARG A 15 -17.07 1.14 1.14
C ARG A 15 -16.77 0.01 2.13
N TRP A 16 -15.49 -0.31 2.30
CA TRP A 16 -15.00 -1.44 3.09
C TRP A 16 -13.93 -0.97 4.08
N ASP A 17 -14.26 0.01 4.91
CA ASP A 17 -13.44 0.37 6.05
C ASP A 17 -13.38 -0.77 7.08
N LEU A 18 -12.48 -0.65 8.06
CA LEU A 18 -12.28 -1.70 9.07
C LEU A 18 -13.59 -2.02 9.83
N GLU A 19 -14.38 -1.01 10.17
CA GLU A 19 -15.65 -1.19 10.88
C GLU A 19 -16.68 -1.93 10.04
N THR A 20 -16.79 -1.60 8.74
CA THR A 20 -17.67 -2.32 7.80
C THR A 20 -17.21 -3.76 7.60
N VAL A 21 -15.91 -4.02 7.50
CA VAL A 21 -15.38 -5.39 7.40
C VAL A 21 -15.69 -6.19 8.67
N LYS A 22 -15.60 -5.59 9.88
CA LYS A 22 -15.94 -6.27 11.15
C LYS A 22 -17.39 -6.73 11.20
N ARG A 23 -18.33 -5.87 10.78
CA ARG A 23 -19.78 -6.13 10.81
C ARG A 23 -20.34 -6.85 9.58
N MET A 24 -19.51 -7.04 8.55
CA MET A 24 -19.89 -7.71 7.30
C MET A 24 -20.53 -9.09 7.54
N SER A 25 -21.67 -9.30 6.90
CA SER A 25 -22.39 -10.58 6.79
C SER A 25 -21.87 -11.42 5.62
N ILE A 26 -22.24 -12.71 5.57
CA ILE A 26 -21.80 -13.59 4.47
C ILE A 26 -22.32 -13.12 3.09
N GLY A 27 -23.54 -12.58 3.03
CA GLY A 27 -24.12 -12.05 1.78
C GLY A 27 -23.47 -10.76 1.29
N GLU A 28 -22.90 -9.98 2.21
CA GLU A 28 -22.04 -8.82 1.89
C GLU A 28 -20.62 -9.25 1.54
N TYR A 29 -20.16 -10.40 2.03
CA TYR A 29 -18.84 -10.94 1.68
C TYR A 29 -18.80 -11.53 0.27
N VAL A 30 -19.75 -12.41 -0.05
CA VAL A 30 -19.82 -13.13 -1.32
C VAL A 30 -21.27 -13.48 -1.65
N GLY A 31 -21.65 -13.31 -2.91
CA GLY A 31 -23.01 -13.63 -3.37
C GLY A 31 -23.13 -13.59 -4.88
N ILE A 32 -23.98 -14.46 -5.44
CA ILE A 32 -24.20 -14.56 -6.89
C ILE A 32 -25.02 -13.38 -7.36
N GLY A 33 -24.60 -12.76 -8.47
CA GLY A 33 -25.31 -11.63 -9.07
C GLY A 33 -25.16 -10.31 -8.30
N ASN A 34 -24.84 -10.35 -7.00
CA ASN A 34 -24.55 -9.17 -6.21
C ASN A 34 -23.17 -8.60 -6.55
N LYS A 35 -23.15 -7.44 -7.22
CA LYS A 35 -21.93 -6.70 -7.61
C LYS A 35 -21.37 -5.81 -6.51
N ASP A 36 -22.05 -5.71 -5.36
CA ASP A 36 -21.67 -4.93 -4.19
C ASP A 36 -21.30 -5.85 -3.00
N THR A 37 -20.49 -6.88 -3.27
CA THR A 37 -19.90 -7.71 -2.22
C THR A 37 -18.41 -7.44 -2.08
N PHE A 38 -17.83 -7.67 -0.90
CA PHE A 38 -16.40 -7.49 -0.64
C PHE A 38 -15.56 -8.22 -1.70
N CYS A 39 -15.87 -9.49 -1.98
CA CYS A 39 -15.17 -10.27 -3.00
C CYS A 39 -15.30 -9.67 -4.41
N GLN A 40 -16.46 -9.11 -4.79
CA GLN A 40 -16.64 -8.45 -6.08
C GLN A 40 -15.88 -7.13 -6.18
N TRP A 41 -15.81 -6.38 -5.09
CA TRP A 41 -14.98 -5.17 -5.01
C TRP A 41 -13.50 -5.51 -5.18
N VAL A 42 -13.00 -6.50 -4.44
CA VAL A 42 -11.61 -6.97 -4.51
C VAL A 42 -11.26 -7.53 -5.90
N GLU A 43 -12.16 -8.26 -6.56
CA GLU A 43 -11.86 -8.86 -7.87
C GLU A 43 -12.06 -7.91 -9.05
N THR A 44 -13.19 -7.18 -9.07
CA THR A 44 -13.65 -6.47 -10.26
C THR A 44 -13.49 -4.96 -10.13
N ARG A 45 -13.88 -4.34 -9.01
CA ARG A 45 -13.80 -2.89 -8.84
C ARG A 45 -12.35 -2.41 -8.73
N THR A 46 -11.53 -3.14 -8.01
CA THR A 46 -10.10 -2.83 -7.82
C THR A 46 -9.19 -3.51 -8.85
N ARG A 47 -9.73 -3.99 -9.98
CA ARG A 47 -8.99 -4.73 -11.02
C ARG A 47 -7.81 -3.95 -11.58
N SER A 48 -7.95 -2.62 -11.69
CA SER A 48 -6.89 -1.72 -12.16
C SER A 48 -5.69 -1.70 -11.21
N LEU A 49 -5.91 -2.00 -9.93
CA LEU A 49 -4.90 -2.07 -8.87
C LEU A 49 -4.26 -3.47 -8.74
N GLY A 50 -4.08 -4.16 -9.87
CA GLY A 50 -3.61 -5.55 -9.92
C GLY A 50 -4.76 -6.56 -10.00
N SER A 51 -4.82 -7.31 -11.11
CA SER A 51 -5.94 -8.20 -11.43
C SER A 51 -5.80 -9.58 -10.80
N ILE A 52 -6.86 -10.04 -10.15
CA ILE A 52 -7.01 -11.40 -9.60
C ILE A 52 -8.03 -12.29 -10.35
N LYS A 53 -8.48 -11.82 -11.52
CA LYS A 53 -9.35 -12.60 -12.42
C LYS A 53 -8.64 -13.81 -13.03
N GLY A 54 -9.44 -14.78 -13.50
CA GLY A 54 -8.96 -15.98 -14.20
C GLY A 54 -8.94 -17.25 -13.35
N MET A 55 -9.25 -17.13 -12.05
CA MET A 55 -9.53 -18.26 -11.15
C MET A 55 -11.02 -18.26 -10.79
N THR A 56 -11.58 -19.41 -10.45
CA THR A 56 -12.96 -19.53 -9.95
C THR A 56 -13.11 -18.87 -8.56
N SER A 57 -14.33 -18.77 -8.05
CA SER A 57 -14.64 -18.19 -6.73
C SER A 57 -14.00 -18.93 -5.55
N ILE A 58 -13.39 -20.09 -5.79
CA ILE A 58 -12.57 -20.84 -4.82
C ILE A 58 -11.50 -19.95 -4.14
N LYS A 59 -10.97 -18.94 -4.85
CA LYS A 59 -9.96 -18.02 -4.31
C LYS A 59 -10.41 -17.26 -3.05
N PHE A 60 -11.72 -17.14 -2.82
CA PHE A 60 -12.31 -16.42 -1.69
C PHE A 60 -12.42 -17.27 -0.42
N GLY A 61 -11.96 -18.54 -0.44
CA GLY A 61 -12.04 -19.45 0.71
C GLY A 61 -13.44 -20.03 0.95
N ILE A 62 -14.49 -19.21 0.85
CA ILE A 62 -15.91 -19.60 0.83
C ILE A 62 -16.64 -18.86 -0.31
N TYR A 63 -17.56 -19.54 -0.99
CA TYR A 63 -18.36 -18.94 -2.05
C TYR A 63 -19.73 -19.62 -2.21
N GLU A 64 -20.71 -18.84 -2.66
CA GLU A 64 -22.04 -19.33 -3.05
C GLU A 64 -21.96 -20.03 -4.42
N ARG A 65 -22.53 -21.24 -4.52
CA ARG A 65 -22.50 -22.03 -5.76
C ARG A 65 -23.60 -21.64 -6.73
N GLN A 66 -23.23 -21.33 -7.97
CA GLN A 66 -24.23 -21.11 -9.04
C GLN A 66 -25.05 -22.37 -9.36
N ASN A 67 -24.43 -23.54 -9.25
CA ASN A 67 -25.12 -24.81 -9.36
C ASN A 67 -24.88 -25.60 -8.07
N PRO A 68 -25.91 -25.81 -7.22
CA PRO A 68 -25.80 -26.55 -5.97
C PRO A 68 -25.17 -27.95 -6.11
N ASN A 69 -25.37 -28.61 -7.26
CA ASN A 69 -24.87 -29.96 -7.54
C ASN A 69 -23.39 -30.00 -7.92
N LYS A 70 -22.78 -28.85 -8.29
CA LYS A 70 -21.35 -28.76 -8.65
C LYS A 70 -20.49 -28.58 -7.41
N LYS A 71 -20.37 -29.64 -6.62
CA LYS A 71 -19.57 -29.67 -5.38
C LYS A 71 -18.09 -29.90 -5.70
N PRO A 72 -17.18 -28.96 -5.38
CA PRO A 72 -15.76 -29.11 -5.67
C PRO A 72 -15.12 -30.18 -4.78
N LYS A 73 -14.22 -31.00 -5.37
CA LYS A 73 -13.44 -32.00 -4.61
C LYS A 73 -12.53 -31.29 -3.60
N ASN A 74 -12.39 -31.85 -2.40
CA ASN A 74 -11.56 -31.36 -1.29
C ASN A 74 -12.07 -30.09 -0.57
N TYR A 75 -13.33 -29.70 -0.78
CA TYR A 75 -14.00 -28.64 -0.03
C TYR A 75 -15.11 -29.25 0.83
N ALA A 76 -15.51 -28.55 1.88
CA ALA A 76 -16.79 -28.79 2.54
C ALA A 76 -17.88 -27.97 1.84
N ASP A 77 -19.11 -28.41 1.98
CA ASP A 77 -20.26 -27.79 1.36
C ASP A 77 -21.54 -28.09 2.14
N ASP A 78 -22.51 -27.20 2.01
CA ASP A 78 -23.92 -27.42 2.34
C ASP A 78 -24.79 -27.27 1.08
N ASP A 79 -26.06 -26.88 1.19
CA ASP A 79 -26.94 -26.68 0.02
C ASP A 79 -26.62 -25.43 -0.80
N THR A 80 -25.94 -24.43 -0.21
CA THR A 80 -25.71 -23.10 -0.81
C THR A 80 -24.23 -22.78 -1.05
N TYR A 81 -23.37 -23.03 -0.05
CA TYR A 81 -21.98 -22.57 0.00
C TYR A 81 -20.98 -23.72 -0.06
N SER A 82 -19.84 -23.48 -0.67
CA SER A 82 -18.65 -24.34 -0.59
C SER A 82 -17.50 -23.58 0.05
N TRP A 83 -16.75 -24.24 0.93
CA TRP A 83 -15.62 -23.65 1.64
C TRP A 83 -14.46 -24.61 1.86
N LEU A 84 -13.28 -24.05 2.08
CA LEU A 84 -12.08 -24.80 2.46
C LEU A 84 -12.31 -25.50 3.80
N ARG A 85 -12.15 -26.84 3.85
CA ARG A 85 -12.48 -27.68 5.02
C ARG A 85 -11.82 -27.23 6.32
N SER A 86 -10.61 -26.69 6.22
CA SER A 86 -9.82 -26.19 7.33
C SER A 86 -10.44 -24.99 8.06
N TYR A 87 -11.43 -24.32 7.46
CA TYR A 87 -12.09 -23.16 8.06
C TYR A 87 -13.28 -23.53 8.96
N GLY A 88 -13.78 -24.75 8.95
CA GLY A 88 -14.83 -25.17 9.87
C GLY A 88 -15.77 -26.22 9.31
N SER A 89 -16.66 -26.67 10.20
CA SER A 89 -17.64 -27.73 9.95
C SER A 89 -18.93 -27.25 9.28
N SER A 90 -19.19 -25.93 9.27
CA SER A 90 -20.36 -25.30 8.65
C SER A 90 -19.99 -24.00 7.92
N HIS A 91 -20.83 -23.53 6.99
CA HIS A 91 -20.59 -22.25 6.30
C HIS A 91 -20.50 -21.06 7.27
N LYS A 92 -21.28 -21.08 8.37
CA LYS A 92 -21.28 -20.02 9.38
C LYS A 92 -19.95 -19.95 10.11
N GLU A 93 -19.46 -21.11 10.54
CA GLU A 93 -18.15 -21.23 11.19
C GLU A 93 -17.02 -20.86 10.22
N ALA A 94 -17.08 -21.39 8.99
CA ALA A 94 -16.10 -21.09 7.96
C ALA A 94 -16.04 -19.60 7.63
N PHE A 95 -17.20 -18.96 7.44
CA PHE A 95 -17.25 -17.52 7.22
C PHE A 95 -16.72 -16.72 8.41
N LYS A 96 -17.07 -17.11 9.65
CA LYS A 96 -16.54 -16.47 10.86
C LYS A 96 -15.00 -16.51 10.88
N ASN A 97 -14.41 -17.66 10.59
CA ASN A 97 -12.96 -17.83 10.60
C ASN A 97 -12.28 -17.10 9.43
N ILE A 98 -12.86 -17.15 8.22
CA ILE A 98 -12.39 -16.39 7.05
C ILE A 98 -12.46 -14.88 7.31
N LYS A 99 -13.53 -14.39 7.93
CA LYS A 99 -13.63 -12.98 8.33
C LYS A 99 -12.56 -12.62 9.36
N GLY A 100 -12.27 -13.52 10.31
CA GLY A 100 -11.16 -13.38 11.23
C GLY A 100 -9.81 -13.21 10.51
N ASP A 101 -9.54 -14.07 9.52
CA ASP A 101 -8.34 -13.96 8.68
C ASP A 101 -8.29 -12.65 7.89
N ILE A 102 -9.41 -12.18 7.32
CA ILE A 102 -9.46 -10.90 6.62
C ILE A 102 -9.14 -9.74 7.56
N LEU A 103 -9.73 -9.72 8.75
CA LEU A 103 -9.44 -8.70 9.77
C LEU A 103 -7.97 -8.72 10.19
N ARG A 104 -7.40 -9.92 10.33
CA ARG A 104 -5.96 -10.08 10.61
C ARG A 104 -5.10 -9.57 9.46
N ILE A 105 -5.45 -9.87 8.20
CA ILE A 105 -4.76 -9.33 7.02
C ILE A 105 -4.79 -7.80 7.03
N VAL A 106 -5.94 -7.19 7.28
CA VAL A 106 -6.08 -5.73 7.36
C VAL A 106 -5.13 -5.15 8.40
N GLN A 107 -5.17 -5.66 9.63
CA GLN A 107 -4.33 -5.20 10.73
C GLN A 107 -2.84 -5.34 10.44
N LEU A 108 -2.40 -6.51 9.98
CA LEU A 108 -1.00 -6.76 9.65
C LEU A 108 -0.53 -5.87 8.49
N SER A 109 -1.39 -5.64 7.50
CA SER A 109 -1.06 -4.82 6.33
C SER A 109 -0.95 -3.34 6.68
N GLU A 110 -1.85 -2.83 7.53
CA GLU A 110 -1.77 -1.46 8.04
C GLU A 110 -0.48 -1.24 8.82
N LYS A 111 0.00 -2.23 9.58
CA LYS A 111 1.24 -2.18 10.35
C LYS A 111 2.52 -2.47 9.55
N GLY A 112 2.39 -2.94 8.31
CA GLY A 112 3.53 -3.40 7.52
C GLY A 112 4.14 -4.73 7.97
N GLN A 113 3.43 -5.51 8.79
CA GLN A 113 3.85 -6.83 9.28
C GLN A 113 3.58 -7.91 8.22
N PHE A 114 4.22 -7.77 7.06
CA PHE A 114 3.90 -8.60 5.89
C PHE A 114 4.35 -10.06 6.02
N GLY A 115 5.40 -10.36 6.79
CA GLY A 115 5.85 -11.73 7.05
C GLY A 115 4.75 -12.60 7.66
N ASP A 116 3.99 -12.05 8.61
CA ASP A 116 2.90 -12.76 9.30
C ASP A 116 1.71 -13.08 8.39
N LEU A 117 1.64 -12.49 7.18
CA LEU A 117 0.62 -12.82 6.19
C LEU A 117 0.86 -14.20 5.57
N ASP A 118 2.10 -14.70 5.54
CA ASP A 118 2.38 -16.00 4.91
C ASP A 118 1.65 -17.15 5.62
N ASP A 119 1.50 -17.07 6.95
CA ASP A 119 0.84 -18.07 7.79
C ASP A 119 -0.69 -18.05 7.70
N ILE A 120 -1.27 -17.04 7.07
CA ILE A 120 -2.73 -16.95 6.91
C ILE A 120 -3.18 -17.91 5.81
N LEU A 121 -4.15 -18.74 6.14
CA LEU A 121 -4.59 -19.88 5.33
C LEU A 121 -5.31 -19.50 4.02
N LEU A 122 -5.78 -18.25 3.91
CA LEU A 122 -6.52 -17.78 2.73
C LEU A 122 -5.69 -17.93 1.46
N PRO A 123 -6.30 -18.27 0.30
CA PRO A 123 -5.56 -18.42 -0.95
C PRO A 123 -4.74 -17.17 -1.29
N ASP A 124 -3.44 -17.36 -1.55
CA ASP A 124 -2.44 -16.30 -1.73
C ASP A 124 -2.90 -15.14 -2.60
N LEU A 125 -3.49 -15.46 -3.75
CA LEU A 125 -3.88 -14.46 -4.73
C LEU A 125 -4.98 -13.51 -4.22
N PHE A 126 -5.88 -13.99 -3.37
CA PHE A 126 -6.87 -13.15 -2.70
C PHE A 126 -6.27 -12.48 -1.46
N LYS A 127 -5.56 -13.25 -0.63
CA LYS A 127 -4.89 -12.78 0.59
C LYS A 127 -4.00 -11.56 0.34
N TRP A 128 -3.06 -11.65 -0.60
CA TRP A 128 -2.12 -10.58 -0.91
C TRP A 128 -2.77 -9.39 -1.65
N LYS A 129 -3.87 -9.64 -2.36
CA LYS A 129 -4.67 -8.55 -2.95
C LYS A 129 -5.37 -7.75 -1.87
N VAL A 130 -5.99 -8.40 -0.89
CA VAL A 130 -6.58 -7.73 0.28
C VAL A 130 -5.48 -6.99 1.04
N ALA A 131 -4.34 -7.64 1.29
CA ALA A 131 -3.21 -7.00 1.96
C ALA A 131 -2.77 -5.71 1.26
N PHE A 132 -2.61 -5.74 -0.07
CA PHE A 132 -2.27 -4.55 -0.84
C PHE A 132 -3.26 -3.39 -0.60
N LEU A 133 -4.58 -3.67 -0.65
CA LEU A 133 -5.62 -2.66 -0.51
C LEU A 133 -5.58 -1.94 0.85
N TYR A 134 -5.14 -2.61 1.92
CA TYR A 134 -5.01 -2.02 3.25
C TYR A 134 -3.57 -1.60 3.63
N SER A 135 -2.58 -1.94 2.81
CA SER A 135 -1.15 -1.65 3.08
C SER A 135 -0.72 -0.19 2.89
N ASN A 136 -1.67 0.74 2.70
CA ASN A 136 -1.38 2.11 2.33
C ASN A 136 -0.53 2.24 1.05
N GLU A 137 -0.70 1.34 0.08
CA GLU A 137 0.13 1.32 -1.14
C GLU A 137 1.61 0.98 -0.89
N ARG A 138 1.95 0.43 0.29
CA ARG A 138 3.30 -0.07 0.59
C ARG A 138 3.63 -1.32 -0.24
N LEU A 139 2.71 -2.28 -0.34
CA LEU A 139 2.91 -3.49 -1.17
C LEU A 139 2.82 -3.17 -2.65
N ILE A 140 3.52 -3.94 -3.49
CA ILE A 140 3.46 -3.79 -4.94
C ILE A 140 2.37 -4.74 -5.49
N PRO A 141 1.36 -4.25 -6.24
CA PRO A 141 0.16 -5.02 -6.61
C PRO A 141 0.39 -6.08 -7.73
N ILE A 142 1.26 -7.05 -7.47
CA ILE A 142 1.54 -8.22 -8.31
C ILE A 142 1.34 -9.47 -7.46
N PHE A 143 0.45 -10.37 -7.88
CA PHE A 143 0.01 -11.51 -7.06
C PHE A 143 0.20 -12.86 -7.75
N LYS A 144 0.58 -12.86 -9.03
CA LYS A 144 0.80 -14.10 -9.77
C LYS A 144 2.12 -14.73 -9.36
N ARG A 145 2.07 -15.93 -8.81
CA ARG A 145 3.25 -16.64 -8.27
C ARG A 145 4.38 -16.78 -9.30
N ASP A 146 4.07 -17.17 -10.53
CA ASP A 146 5.09 -17.31 -11.59
C ASP A 146 5.77 -15.97 -11.94
N VAL A 147 5.04 -14.86 -11.87
CA VAL A 147 5.58 -13.51 -12.11
C VAL A 147 6.43 -13.05 -10.92
N LEU A 148 5.95 -13.29 -9.70
CA LEU A 148 6.69 -12.97 -8.47
C LEU A 148 8.05 -13.67 -8.43
N PHE A 149 8.09 -14.97 -8.75
CA PHE A 149 9.34 -15.74 -8.76
C PHE A 149 10.33 -15.22 -9.82
N LYS A 150 9.86 -14.89 -11.04
CA LYS A 150 10.71 -14.26 -12.05
C LYS A 150 11.27 -12.90 -11.61
N ILE A 151 10.49 -12.13 -10.86
CA ILE A 151 10.95 -10.85 -10.29
C ILE A 151 12.01 -11.12 -9.21
N ALA A 152 11.77 -12.07 -8.32
CA ALA A 152 12.73 -12.50 -7.30
C ALA A 152 14.08 -12.91 -7.88
N ASP A 153 14.07 -13.79 -8.89
CA ASP A 153 15.28 -14.23 -9.58
C ASP A 153 16.02 -13.04 -10.22
N HIS A 154 15.29 -12.08 -10.80
CA HIS A 154 15.90 -10.89 -11.42
C HIS A 154 16.69 -10.03 -10.43
N TYR A 155 16.20 -9.91 -9.20
CA TYR A 155 16.85 -9.16 -8.14
C TYR A 155 17.82 -10.02 -7.31
N GLY A 156 18.14 -11.23 -7.77
CA GLY A 156 19.16 -12.10 -7.18
C GLY A 156 18.70 -12.89 -5.96
N LEU A 157 17.41 -12.86 -5.61
CA LEU A 157 16.86 -13.72 -4.56
C LEU A 157 16.83 -15.15 -5.08
N GLN A 158 17.59 -16.05 -4.46
CA GLN A 158 17.56 -17.48 -4.78
C GLN A 158 16.21 -18.04 -4.35
N THR A 159 15.36 -18.37 -5.31
CA THR A 159 14.01 -18.87 -5.02
C THR A 159 13.96 -20.39 -4.96
N ASP A 160 13.17 -20.90 -4.03
CA ASP A 160 12.83 -22.31 -3.90
C ASP A 160 11.35 -22.49 -3.54
N LYS A 161 10.93 -23.73 -3.24
CA LYS A 161 9.53 -24.01 -2.90
C LYS A 161 9.07 -23.37 -1.59
N SER A 162 10.00 -23.07 -0.68
CA SER A 162 9.74 -22.44 0.62
C SER A 162 9.73 -20.91 0.54
N THR A 163 10.23 -20.31 -0.55
CA THR A 163 10.22 -18.85 -0.72
C THR A 163 8.80 -18.31 -0.58
N THR A 164 8.64 -17.42 0.39
CA THR A 164 7.37 -16.85 0.76
C THR A 164 7.06 -15.62 -0.09
N ILE A 165 5.80 -15.19 -0.12
CA ILE A 165 5.43 -14.02 -0.92
C ILE A 165 5.89 -12.74 -0.22
N SER A 166 5.92 -12.71 1.13
CA SER A 166 6.45 -11.57 1.88
C SER A 166 7.91 -11.27 1.50
N GLN A 167 8.77 -12.29 1.44
CA GLN A 167 10.18 -12.13 1.03
C GLN A 167 10.32 -11.47 -0.35
N ILE A 168 9.49 -11.88 -1.31
CA ILE A 168 9.50 -11.30 -2.66
C ILE A 168 8.96 -9.87 -2.63
N GLN A 169 7.89 -9.59 -1.87
CA GLN A 169 7.33 -8.25 -1.73
C GLN A 169 8.30 -7.29 -1.05
N GLU A 170 8.97 -7.70 0.03
CA GLU A 170 10.00 -6.93 0.71
C GLU A 170 11.16 -6.59 -0.21
N MET A 171 11.63 -7.57 -1.00
CA MET A 171 12.65 -7.31 -2.01
C MET A 171 12.15 -6.29 -3.05
N MET A 172 10.89 -6.40 -3.53
CA MET A 172 10.35 -5.45 -4.49
C MET A 172 10.20 -4.04 -3.89
N ILE A 173 9.80 -3.94 -2.62
CA ILE A 173 9.74 -2.69 -1.85
C ILE A 173 11.13 -2.09 -1.72
N ALA A 174 12.15 -2.88 -1.38
CA ALA A 174 13.54 -2.44 -1.23
C ALA A 174 14.07 -1.79 -2.52
N HIS A 175 13.65 -2.30 -3.68
CA HIS A 175 14.07 -1.84 -5.00
C HIS A 175 13.12 -0.86 -5.68
N LYS A 176 12.00 -0.45 -5.05
CA LYS A 176 11.07 0.51 -5.67
C LYS A 176 11.76 1.87 -5.86
N PRO A 177 11.91 2.37 -7.10
CA PRO A 177 12.57 3.66 -7.34
C PRO A 177 11.76 4.85 -6.80
N ALA A 178 12.44 5.81 -6.16
CA ALA A 178 11.83 7.02 -5.56
C ALA A 178 11.03 7.90 -6.55
N HIS A 179 11.34 7.82 -7.85
CA HIS A 179 10.70 8.61 -8.90
C HIS A 179 9.44 7.94 -9.49
N LEU A 180 9.15 6.69 -9.11
CA LEU A 180 7.97 5.95 -9.57
C LEU A 180 6.99 5.77 -8.41
N ASP A 181 5.72 6.04 -8.66
CA ASP A 181 4.64 5.57 -7.79
C ASP A 181 4.50 4.04 -7.87
N VAL A 182 3.79 3.44 -6.91
CA VAL A 182 3.62 1.99 -6.79
C VAL A 182 3.06 1.36 -8.07
N TYR A 183 2.14 2.02 -8.76
CA TYR A 183 1.46 1.49 -9.93
C TYR A 183 2.34 1.55 -11.18
N ARG A 184 3.13 2.61 -11.35
CA ARG A 184 4.12 2.69 -12.43
C ARG A 184 5.20 1.63 -12.24
N TYR A 185 5.65 1.42 -11.01
CA TYR A 185 6.60 0.37 -10.71
C TYR A 185 6.03 -1.03 -10.98
N MET A 186 4.79 -1.30 -10.52
CA MET A 186 4.04 -2.51 -10.87
C MET A 186 3.99 -2.73 -12.38
N ARG A 187 3.65 -1.70 -13.17
CA ARG A 187 3.59 -1.80 -14.64
C ARG A 187 4.95 -2.15 -15.25
N VAL A 188 6.03 -1.50 -14.81
CA VAL A 188 7.40 -1.78 -15.29
C VAL A 188 7.78 -3.24 -15.03
N LEU A 189 7.54 -3.74 -13.81
CA LEU A 189 7.80 -5.13 -13.47
C LEU A 189 6.92 -6.09 -14.31
N PHE A 190 5.62 -5.82 -14.39
CA PHE A 190 4.70 -6.71 -15.10
C PHE A 190 4.95 -6.74 -16.62
N GLU A 191 5.35 -5.63 -17.23
CA GLU A 191 5.76 -5.59 -18.64
C GLU A 191 6.99 -6.46 -18.89
N LYS A 192 7.93 -6.49 -17.95
CA LYS A 192 9.17 -7.24 -18.04
C LYS A 192 9.01 -8.74 -17.76
N PHE A 193 8.19 -9.11 -16.75
CA PHE A 193 8.12 -10.48 -16.23
C PHE A 193 6.76 -11.18 -16.41
N GLY A 194 5.69 -10.41 -16.63
CA GLY A 194 4.31 -10.90 -16.68
C GLY A 194 3.89 -11.49 -18.04
N ARG A 195 4.69 -11.31 -19.08
CA ARG A 195 4.45 -11.90 -20.41
C ARG A 195 5.08 -13.29 -20.47
N LYS A 196 4.35 -14.30 -20.95
CA LYS A 196 4.95 -15.58 -21.35
C LYS A 196 5.84 -15.32 -22.57
N LYS A 197 7.10 -15.78 -22.55
CA LYS A 197 7.81 -16.14 -23.80
C LYS A 197 7.25 -17.50 -24.25
N ASP A 198 7.11 -17.69 -25.57
CA ASP A 198 6.73 -18.88 -26.37
C ASP A 198 5.46 -18.63 -27.23
N LEU A 199 5.36 -18.78 -28.57
CA LEU A 199 6.18 -19.34 -29.68
C LEU A 199 5.68 -18.74 -31.05
N ASP A 200 6.57 -18.67 -32.05
CA ASP A 200 6.36 -18.64 -33.52
C ASP A 200 5.19 -17.82 -34.15
N GLU A 201 5.41 -16.51 -34.31
CA GLU A 201 5.01 -15.82 -35.54
C GLU A 201 6.21 -15.03 -36.05
N PRO A 202 6.50 -15.01 -37.36
CA PRO A 202 7.59 -14.19 -37.88
C PRO A 202 7.32 -12.76 -37.45
N ALA A 203 8.29 -12.20 -36.73
CA ALA A 203 8.28 -10.84 -36.28
C ALA A 203 7.98 -9.96 -37.49
N LYS A 204 6.74 -9.44 -37.58
CA LYS A 204 6.54 -8.19 -38.30
C LYS A 204 7.39 -7.18 -37.55
N GLU A 205 8.54 -6.84 -38.10
CA GLU A 205 9.41 -5.78 -37.65
C GLU A 205 8.57 -4.52 -37.44
N ARG A 206 8.05 -4.34 -36.23
CA ARG A 206 7.76 -3.03 -35.71
C ARG A 206 9.06 -2.58 -35.09
N ASN A 207 9.87 -1.91 -35.89
CA ASN A 207 11.00 -1.11 -35.46
C ASN A 207 10.56 -0.19 -34.31
N SER A 208 10.67 -0.68 -33.07
CA SER A 208 10.59 0.12 -31.87
C SER A 208 12.00 0.29 -31.30
N THR A 209 12.87 0.88 -32.10
CA THR A 209 13.97 1.71 -31.61
C THR A 209 13.37 2.93 -30.90
N LYS A 210 12.90 2.71 -29.67
CA LYS A 210 12.74 3.80 -28.69
C LYS A 210 13.63 3.47 -27.51
N GLY A 211 14.92 3.81 -27.68
CA GLY A 211 15.78 4.08 -26.54
C GLY A 211 15.08 5.04 -25.58
N ARG A 212 15.35 4.87 -24.28
CA ARG A 212 14.94 5.73 -23.14
C ARG A 212 14.57 7.14 -23.61
N ARG A 213 13.29 7.37 -23.95
CA ARG A 213 12.82 8.72 -24.24
C ARG A 213 12.58 9.39 -22.89
N LYS A 214 13.52 10.26 -22.48
CA LYS A 214 13.20 11.35 -21.54
C LYS A 214 11.88 11.95 -22.02
N ARG A 215 10.90 12.09 -21.12
CA ARG A 215 9.65 12.80 -21.41
C ARG A 215 10.04 14.18 -21.95
N LYS A 216 9.69 14.50 -23.20
CA LYS A 216 9.79 15.88 -23.71
C LYS A 216 8.83 16.72 -22.87
N GLY A 217 9.28 17.88 -22.38
CA GLY A 217 8.41 18.85 -21.72
C GLY A 217 7.20 19.16 -22.60
N ALA A 218 6.01 19.20 -22.01
CA ALA A 218 4.79 19.51 -22.75
C ALA A 218 4.80 20.99 -23.15
N SER A 219 4.67 21.30 -24.45
CA SER A 219 4.56 22.68 -24.94
C SER A 219 3.13 23.23 -24.88
N LYS A 220 2.14 22.38 -24.57
CA LYS A 220 0.74 22.76 -24.36
C LYS A 220 0.23 22.17 -23.05
N ARG A 221 -0.24 23.03 -22.16
CA ARG A 221 -0.96 22.66 -20.92
C ARG A 221 -2.46 22.68 -21.20
N ASN A 222 -3.21 21.78 -20.57
CA ASN A 222 -4.65 21.92 -20.49
C ASN A 222 -4.95 23.14 -19.60
N VAL A 223 -5.58 24.17 -20.15
CA VAL A 223 -5.93 25.43 -19.47
C VAL A 223 -7.36 25.42 -18.92
N GLN A 224 -8.11 24.34 -19.14
CA GLN A 224 -9.44 24.19 -18.55
C GLN A 224 -9.31 23.95 -17.05
N ALA A 225 -10.15 24.67 -16.29
CA ALA A 225 -10.26 24.49 -14.84
C ALA A 225 -10.61 23.02 -14.56
N GLN A 226 -9.64 22.29 -14.02
CA GLN A 226 -9.90 20.99 -13.41
C GLN A 226 -10.26 21.27 -11.96
N VAL A 227 -11.48 20.90 -11.56
CA VAL A 227 -11.82 20.76 -10.14
C VAL A 227 -10.99 19.59 -9.63
N ARG A 228 -9.82 19.91 -9.09
CA ARG A 228 -9.07 18.95 -8.29
C ARG A 228 -9.77 18.92 -6.94
N THR A 229 -10.23 17.75 -6.53
CA THR A 229 -10.51 17.53 -5.10
C THR A 229 -9.17 17.57 -4.41
N VAL A 230 -8.74 18.76 -3.97
CA VAL A 230 -7.48 18.99 -3.24
C VAL A 230 -7.57 18.46 -1.80
N THR A 231 -8.76 18.02 -1.38
CA THR A 231 -8.98 17.39 -0.08
C THR A 231 -8.21 16.07 0.01
N ARG A 232 -7.37 15.92 1.03
CA ARG A 232 -6.80 14.61 1.42
C ARG A 232 -7.94 13.59 1.50
N SER A 233 -7.72 12.36 1.04
CA SER A 233 -8.73 11.32 1.24
C SER A 233 -8.92 11.06 2.73
N TYR A 234 -10.14 10.67 3.13
CA TYR A 234 -10.48 10.39 4.53
C TYR A 234 -9.50 9.39 5.17
N VAL A 235 -9.07 8.39 4.39
CA VAL A 235 -8.07 7.41 4.78
C VAL A 235 -6.70 8.05 5.02
N ALA A 236 -6.26 8.94 4.13
CA ALA A 236 -4.98 9.62 4.25
C ALA A 236 -4.94 10.55 5.47
N GLU A 237 -6.05 11.19 5.81
CA GLU A 237 -6.22 12.02 7.00
C GLU A 237 -6.19 11.18 8.28
N GLN A 238 -6.93 10.07 8.35
CA GLN A 238 -6.87 9.16 9.50
C GLN A 238 -5.44 8.65 9.77
N LYS A 239 -4.71 8.28 8.71
CA LYS A 239 -3.34 7.78 8.85
C LYS A 239 -2.38 8.86 9.33
N HIS A 240 -2.50 10.08 8.79
CA HIS A 240 -1.73 11.22 9.27
C HIS A 240 -1.90 11.41 10.78
N ASN A 241 -3.15 11.45 11.24
CA ASN A 241 -3.48 11.65 12.65
C ASN A 241 -2.93 10.51 13.54
N LYS A 242 -3.00 9.25 13.07
CA LYS A 242 -2.41 8.10 13.79
C LYS A 242 -0.89 8.23 13.94
N ILE A 243 -0.18 8.64 12.87
CA ILE A 243 1.28 8.83 12.90
C ILE A 243 1.64 9.98 13.83
N GLN A 244 0.91 11.11 13.75
CA GLN A 244 1.14 12.29 14.58
C GLN A 244 0.91 12.02 16.07
N GLU A 245 -0.19 11.36 16.44
CA GLU A 245 -0.47 10.98 17.83
C GLU A 245 0.58 10.01 18.37
N ARG A 246 1.05 9.07 17.55
CA ARG A 246 2.12 8.16 17.95
C ARG A 246 3.44 8.89 18.16
N LEU A 247 3.81 9.78 17.23
CA LEU A 247 5.01 10.61 17.35
C LEU A 247 4.97 11.45 18.63
N LYS A 248 3.83 12.09 18.92
CA LYS A 248 3.61 12.84 20.15
C LYS A 248 3.87 11.97 21.37
N GLY A 249 3.29 10.78 21.44
CA GLY A 249 3.49 9.84 22.56
C GLY A 249 4.97 9.48 22.77
N LEU A 250 5.71 9.24 21.69
CA LEU A 250 7.14 8.96 21.74
C LEU A 250 7.94 10.16 22.27
N LEU A 251 7.66 11.37 21.75
CA LEU A 251 8.34 12.59 22.19
C LEU A 251 8.02 12.95 23.63
N ILE A 252 6.77 12.78 24.08
CA ILE A 252 6.38 13.02 25.48
C ILE A 252 7.08 12.03 26.42
N ALA A 253 7.17 10.77 26.03
CA ALA A 253 7.85 9.76 26.83
C ALA A 253 9.36 10.06 27.00
N GLU A 254 9.98 10.66 25.99
CA GLU A 254 11.42 10.99 26.02
C GLU A 254 11.73 12.36 26.63
N PHE A 255 10.93 13.39 26.32
CA PHE A 255 11.23 14.79 26.61
C PHE A 255 10.24 15.46 27.58
N GLY A 256 9.16 14.79 27.97
CA GLY A 256 8.11 15.34 28.83
C GLY A 256 7.05 16.15 28.08
N GLU A 257 5.84 16.19 28.63
CA GLU A 257 4.65 16.77 28.00
C GLU A 257 4.77 18.28 27.74
N ASP A 258 5.32 19.03 28.70
CA ASP A 258 5.49 20.49 28.62
C ASP A 258 6.39 20.95 27.46
N ASN A 259 7.16 20.01 26.89
CA ASN A 259 8.11 20.28 25.81
C ASN A 259 7.56 19.96 24.41
N VAL A 260 6.33 19.43 24.30
CA VAL A 260 5.77 18.98 23.01
C VAL A 260 4.49 19.76 22.69
N LEU A 261 4.51 20.49 21.58
CA LEU A 261 3.35 21.25 21.09
C LEU A 261 2.82 20.62 19.79
N LEU A 262 1.50 20.58 19.65
CA LEU A 262 0.82 20.11 18.45
C LEU A 262 0.12 21.27 17.74
N GLU A 263 0.21 21.30 16.41
CA GLU A 263 -0.54 22.23 15.55
C GLU A 263 -0.31 23.72 15.89
N GLU A 264 0.79 24.04 16.59
CA GLU A 264 1.16 25.42 16.90
C GLU A 264 1.74 26.06 15.63
N ASN A 265 1.16 27.18 15.20
CA ASN A 265 1.60 27.90 13.99
C ASN A 265 1.65 27.03 12.73
N TYR A 266 0.68 26.11 12.59
CA TYR A 266 0.57 25.17 11.47
C TYR A 266 1.69 24.13 11.39
N VAL A 267 2.49 23.95 12.45
CA VAL A 267 3.47 22.87 12.56
C VAL A 267 2.80 21.64 13.15
N ASP A 268 2.87 20.49 12.48
CA ASP A 268 2.23 19.25 12.97
C ASP A 268 2.70 18.91 14.40
N VAL A 269 4.02 18.87 14.65
CA VAL A 269 4.59 18.73 16.01
C VAL A 269 5.82 19.61 16.17
N LYS A 270 5.90 20.35 17.28
CA LYS A 270 7.05 21.16 17.68
C LYS A 270 7.60 20.69 19.03
N LEU A 271 8.90 20.37 19.06
CA LEU A 271 9.64 19.99 20.27
C LEU A 271 10.46 21.18 20.76
N ILE A 272 10.27 21.54 22.03
CA ILE A 272 11.01 22.62 22.69
C ILE A 272 12.11 22.02 23.54
N GLN A 273 13.36 22.42 23.30
CA GLN A 273 14.51 22.03 24.10
C GLN A 273 15.34 23.25 24.50
N PRO A 274 16.18 23.17 25.55
CA PRO A 274 16.95 24.32 26.03
C PRO A 274 17.84 24.96 24.96
N THR A 275 18.40 24.16 24.04
CA THR A 275 19.38 24.62 23.04
C THR A 275 18.87 24.57 21.61
N TYR A 276 17.74 23.92 21.34
CA TYR A 276 17.19 23.76 19.99
C TYR A 276 15.66 23.67 19.99
N LEU A 277 15.07 23.89 18.81
CA LEU A 277 13.69 23.55 18.50
C LEU A 277 13.66 22.46 17.43
N GLY A 278 12.82 21.45 17.62
CA GLY A 278 12.55 20.42 16.61
C GLY A 278 11.21 20.70 15.92
N PHE A 279 11.21 20.82 14.60
CA PHE A 279 9.99 20.93 13.79
C PHE A 279 9.76 19.62 13.05
N TYR A 280 8.62 18.99 13.28
CA TYR A 280 8.26 17.72 12.68
C TYR A 280 7.05 17.93 11.77
N GLU A 281 7.19 17.50 10.53
CA GLU A 281 6.10 17.50 9.54
C GLU A 281 5.76 16.05 9.17
N VAL A 282 4.53 15.66 9.44
CA VAL A 282 4.01 14.31 9.27
C VAL A 282 3.40 14.16 7.87
N LYS A 283 3.69 13.02 7.22
CA LYS A 283 3.09 12.64 5.95
C LYS A 283 2.59 11.20 6.00
N SER A 284 1.44 10.97 5.36
CA SER A 284 0.80 9.66 5.30
C SER A 284 1.21 8.83 4.08
N ALA A 285 2.15 9.31 3.26
CA ALA A 285 2.70 8.52 2.15
C ALA A 285 3.49 7.31 2.67
N SER A 286 3.48 6.21 1.91
CA SER A 286 4.11 4.94 2.32
C SER A 286 5.62 4.86 2.08
N TYR A 287 6.20 5.83 1.41
CA TYR A 287 7.62 5.83 1.05
C TYR A 287 8.25 7.14 1.50
N ALA A 288 9.44 7.05 2.09
CA ALA A 288 10.11 8.20 2.68
C ALA A 288 10.39 9.28 1.62
N SER A 289 10.77 8.89 0.39
CA SER A 289 10.96 9.85 -0.70
C SER A 289 9.70 10.65 -1.02
N GLU A 290 8.50 10.05 -0.92
CA GLU A 290 7.21 10.72 -1.09
C GLU A 290 6.94 11.69 0.06
N CYS A 291 7.18 11.27 1.30
CA CYS A 291 7.10 12.17 2.46
C CYS A 291 8.01 13.39 2.30
N ILE A 292 9.28 13.20 1.91
CA ILE A 292 10.22 14.31 1.69
C ILE A 292 9.71 15.27 0.61
N LYS A 293 9.22 14.74 -0.53
CA LYS A 293 8.70 15.57 -1.63
C LYS A 293 7.54 16.45 -1.19
N GLU A 294 6.72 15.99 -0.25
CA GLU A 294 5.54 16.70 0.23
C GLU A 294 5.84 17.65 1.41
N ALA A 295 6.77 17.27 2.28
CA ALA A 295 7.02 17.96 3.55
C ALA A 295 8.10 19.05 3.48
N LEU A 296 9.11 18.90 2.61
CA LEU A 296 10.34 19.71 2.72
C LEU A 296 10.10 21.22 2.65
N GLY A 297 9.21 21.67 1.76
CA GLY A 297 8.86 23.09 1.67
C GLY A 297 8.16 23.63 2.92
N GLN A 298 7.39 22.79 3.61
CA GLN A 298 6.64 23.14 4.82
C GLN A 298 7.60 23.28 6.02
N VAL A 299 8.47 22.29 6.27
CA VAL A 299 9.45 22.38 7.37
C VAL A 299 10.43 23.54 7.21
N VAL A 300 10.84 23.85 5.99
CA VAL A 300 11.69 25.03 5.72
C VAL A 300 10.94 26.33 6.00
N LEU A 301 9.65 26.40 5.64
CA LEU A 301 8.81 27.57 5.92
C LEU A 301 8.68 27.79 7.43
N TYR A 302 8.44 26.73 8.22
CA TYR A 302 8.33 26.83 9.68
C TYR A 302 9.64 27.36 10.30
N SER A 303 10.77 26.83 9.85
CA SER A 303 12.08 27.27 10.32
C SER A 303 12.38 28.73 9.99
N HIS A 304 11.84 29.25 8.90
CA HIS A 304 12.04 30.64 8.49
C HIS A 304 11.14 31.62 9.26
N HIS A 305 9.91 31.20 9.57
CA HIS A 305 8.91 32.04 10.23
C HIS A 305 9.01 32.09 11.76
N ASP A 306 9.74 31.17 12.37
CA ASP A 306 9.88 31.10 13.82
C ASP A 306 10.98 32.08 14.32
N ASP A 307 10.58 33.04 15.16
CA ASP A 307 11.43 34.14 15.63
C ASP A 307 12.46 33.74 16.71
N ASP A 308 12.41 32.50 17.21
CA ASP A 308 13.28 32.05 18.29
C ASP A 308 14.72 31.79 17.78
N HIS A 309 15.74 32.17 18.57
CA HIS A 309 17.15 32.11 18.12
C HIS A 309 17.85 30.77 18.36
N ARG A 310 17.19 29.78 18.97
CA ARG A 310 17.77 28.44 19.17
C ARG A 310 18.00 27.75 17.83
N GLN A 311 18.90 26.77 17.82
CA GLN A 311 19.12 25.94 16.63
C GLN A 311 17.80 25.28 16.20
N LYS A 312 17.49 25.29 14.90
CA LYS A 312 16.31 24.60 14.37
C LYS A 312 16.71 23.27 13.77
N LYS A 313 16.03 22.20 14.19
CA LYS A 313 16.18 20.85 13.64
C LYS A 313 14.90 20.48 12.90
N LEU A 314 15.04 20.04 11.66
CA LEU A 314 13.92 19.76 10.77
C LEU A 314 13.73 18.27 10.62
N TYR A 315 12.51 17.80 10.80
CA TYR A 315 12.16 16.39 10.72
C TYR A 315 10.99 16.21 9.77
N VAL A 316 11.15 15.31 8.81
CA VAL A 316 10.03 14.77 8.05
C VAL A 316 9.70 13.41 8.61
N VAL A 317 8.43 13.18 8.92
CA VAL A 317 7.97 11.96 9.58
C VAL A 317 7.04 11.20 8.65
N GLY A 318 7.31 9.92 8.47
CA GLY A 318 6.42 9.00 7.77
C GLY A 318 6.22 7.72 8.58
N GLN A 319 5.36 6.84 8.08
CA GLN A 319 5.09 5.58 8.78
C GLN A 319 6.27 4.60 8.67
N PHE A 320 6.71 4.33 7.45
CA PHE A 320 7.64 3.23 7.16
C PHE A 320 9.10 3.67 7.07
N PRO A 321 10.06 2.77 7.35
CA PRO A 321 11.47 3.06 7.13
C PRO A 321 11.78 3.28 5.64
N PRO A 322 12.80 4.11 5.33
CA PRO A 322 13.23 4.35 3.95
C PRO A 322 13.80 3.06 3.34
N ASN A 323 13.38 2.75 2.11
CA ASN A 323 14.04 1.71 1.33
C ASN A 323 15.41 2.20 0.78
N GLU A 324 16.16 1.34 0.09
CA GLU A 324 17.49 1.72 -0.43
C GLU A 324 17.42 2.89 -1.42
N GLN A 325 16.39 2.93 -2.27
CA GLN A 325 16.19 4.00 -3.24
C GLN A 325 15.73 5.32 -2.60
N ASP A 326 15.01 5.25 -1.48
CA ASP A 326 14.62 6.40 -0.67
C ASP A 326 15.87 7.01 0.00
N LYS A 327 16.75 6.18 0.56
CA LYS A 327 18.02 6.63 1.17
C LYS A 327 18.89 7.37 0.14
N GLU A 328 19.09 6.78 -1.03
CA GLU A 328 19.82 7.42 -2.15
C GLU A 328 19.21 8.79 -2.50
N PHE A 329 17.89 8.88 -2.58
CA PHE A 329 17.19 10.14 -2.87
C PHE A 329 17.34 11.17 -1.75
N ILE A 330 17.19 10.77 -0.48
CA ILE A 330 17.34 11.65 0.68
C ILE A 330 18.77 12.23 0.73
N THR A 331 19.79 11.39 0.55
CA THR A 331 21.19 11.83 0.50
C THR A 331 21.42 12.82 -0.64
N TYR A 332 20.85 12.56 -1.82
CA TYR A 332 20.92 13.49 -2.95
C TYR A 332 20.31 14.86 -2.61
N VAL A 333 19.11 14.89 -2.01
CA VAL A 333 18.43 16.14 -1.62
C VAL A 333 19.26 16.92 -0.59
N LYS A 334 19.77 16.26 0.46
CA LYS A 334 20.65 16.87 1.47
C LYS A 334 21.87 17.52 0.81
N SER A 335 22.52 16.81 -0.12
CA SER A 335 23.72 17.32 -0.81
C SER A 335 23.46 18.52 -1.74
N LEU A 336 22.24 18.65 -2.26
CA LEU A 336 21.89 19.69 -3.23
C LEU A 336 21.48 21.00 -2.56
N LEU A 337 20.76 20.91 -1.44
CA LEU A 337 20.11 22.06 -0.82
C LEU A 337 20.91 22.67 0.32
N ASP A 338 21.93 21.99 0.84
CA ASP A 338 22.68 22.40 2.04
C ASP A 338 21.75 22.68 3.24
N ILE A 339 20.65 21.92 3.32
CA ILE A 339 19.67 21.96 4.41
C ILE A 339 19.83 20.71 5.26
N GLU A 340 20.03 20.90 6.56
CA GLU A 340 20.00 19.82 7.53
C GLU A 340 18.54 19.47 7.89
N PHE A 341 18.10 18.27 7.53
CA PHE A 341 16.82 17.70 7.94
C PHE A 341 16.97 16.19 8.13
N ASP A 342 16.13 15.55 8.91
CA ASP A 342 16.11 14.09 9.06
C ASP A 342 14.76 13.49 8.68
N TYR A 343 14.79 12.23 8.24
CA TYR A 343 13.59 11.43 8.07
C TYR A 343 13.45 10.49 9.26
N LEU A 344 12.28 10.50 9.91
CA LEU A 344 11.94 9.60 10.99
C LEU A 344 10.79 8.70 10.55
N ASN A 345 10.87 7.41 10.87
CA ASN A 345 9.75 6.50 10.73
C ASN A 345 9.06 6.28 12.08
N VAL A 346 7.73 6.21 12.06
CA VAL A 346 6.90 5.96 13.24
C VAL A 346 5.89 4.87 12.91
N ASP A 347 6.05 3.71 13.54
CA ASP A 347 5.12 2.60 13.38
C ASP A 347 3.79 2.90 14.09
N ILE A 348 2.67 2.65 13.43
CA ILE A 348 1.33 2.79 14.00
C ILE A 348 0.91 1.50 14.72
N GLU A 349 0.25 1.64 15.87
CA GLU A 349 -0.20 0.52 16.71
C GLU A 349 -1.53 -0.12 16.29
#